data_AF-A0A7S1GBA2-F1
#
_entry.id   AF-A0A7S1GBA2-F1
#
_cell.length_a   1.000
_cell.length_b   1.000
_cell.length_c   1.000
_cell.angle_alpha   90.00
_cell.angle_beta   90.00
_cell.angle_gamma   90.00
#
_symmetry.space_group_name_H-M   'P 1'
#
loop_
_entity.id
_entity.type
_entity.pdbx_description
1 polymer ?
#
loop_
_entity_poly.entity_id
_entity_poly.type
_entity_poly.pdbx_seq_one_letter_code
_entity_poly.pdbx_strand_id
1 'polypeptide(L)'
;AGMELFAGRVVPSNAAVVKSSFGQDQYWHNGFNSLYQSMVTLFELTIVNNWPIIMEGHVAATSAWAMLFFYAFYFIVVVVVINVITAFLIDDFDVMRKQFTAIYKGE
;
A
#
# COMPACT_ATOMS: atom_id res chain seq x y z
N ALA A 1 4.99 -13.97 -0.45
CA ALA A 1 3.53 -13.76 -0.61
C ALA A 1 3.18 -13.09 -1.94
N GLY A 2 3.34 -11.77 -2.13
CA GLY A 2 2.89 -11.10 -3.37
C GLY A 2 3.46 -11.69 -4.68
N MET A 3 4.78 -11.87 -4.75
CA MET A 3 5.42 -12.49 -5.94
C MET A 3 4.93 -13.92 -6.19
N GLU A 4 4.71 -14.71 -5.15
CA GLU A 4 4.20 -16.08 -5.27
C GLU A 4 2.76 -16.12 -5.82
N LEU A 5 1.92 -15.20 -5.33
CA LEU A 5 0.51 -15.12 -5.72
C LEU A 5 0.31 -14.50 -7.09
N PHE A 6 1.18 -13.59 -7.55
CA PHE A 6 0.86 -12.72 -8.69
C PHE A 6 1.92 -12.62 -9.78
N ALA A 7 3.16 -13.11 -9.57
CA ALA A 7 4.20 -13.04 -10.60
C ALA A 7 3.77 -13.73 -11.90
N GLY A 8 3.97 -13.03 -13.02
CA GLY A 8 3.63 -13.49 -14.37
C GLY A 8 2.14 -13.42 -14.73
N ARG A 9 1.26 -13.00 -13.81
CA ARG A 9 -0.20 -13.03 -14.03
C ARG A 9 -0.78 -11.67 -14.45
N VAL A 10 -0.22 -10.59 -13.94
CA VAL A 10 -0.59 -9.20 -14.27
C VAL A 10 0.27 -8.72 -15.44
N VAL A 11 -0.17 -9.01 -16.66
CA VAL A 11 0.60 -8.78 -17.90
C VAL A 11 -0.30 -8.26 -19.04
N PRO A 12 0.23 -7.48 -20.00
CA PRO A 12 -0.56 -6.95 -21.12
C PRO A 12 -1.14 -8.00 -22.07
N SER A 13 -0.66 -9.26 -22.03
CA SER A 13 -1.24 -10.36 -22.79
C SER A 13 -2.53 -10.93 -22.16
N ASN A 14 -2.83 -10.58 -20.91
CA ASN A 14 -4.04 -11.02 -20.23
C ASN A 14 -5.20 -10.06 -20.54
N ALA A 15 -6.13 -10.52 -21.41
CA ALA A 15 -7.26 -9.72 -21.85
C ALA A 15 -8.20 -9.26 -20.72
N ALA A 16 -8.29 -10.01 -19.61
CA ALA A 16 -9.10 -9.59 -18.46
C ALA A 16 -8.47 -8.37 -17.76
N VAL A 17 -7.15 -8.38 -17.59
CA VAL A 17 -6.40 -7.27 -16.99
C VAL A 17 -6.42 -6.04 -17.89
N VAL A 18 -6.23 -6.22 -19.21
CA VAL A 18 -6.29 -5.12 -20.19
C VAL A 18 -7.65 -4.40 -20.17
N LYS A 19 -8.75 -5.13 -19.95
CA LYS A 19 -10.10 -4.55 -19.89
C LYS A 19 -10.44 -3.92 -18.53
N SER A 20 -9.71 -4.26 -17.47
CA SER A 20 -9.90 -3.67 -16.13
C SER A 20 -9.38 -2.24 -16.06
N SER A 21 -9.80 -1.49 -15.03
CA SER A 21 -9.29 -0.13 -14.77
C SER A 21 -7.75 -0.09 -14.73
N PHE A 22 -7.12 -1.11 -14.16
CA PHE A 22 -5.67 -1.27 -14.11
C PHE A 22 -5.00 -1.16 -15.49
N GLY A 23 -5.56 -1.87 -16.48
CA GLY A 23 -5.03 -1.91 -17.83
C GLY A 23 -5.34 -0.65 -18.63
N GLN A 24 -6.52 -0.06 -18.41
CA GLN A 24 -6.91 1.20 -19.06
C GLN A 24 -6.05 2.37 -18.58
N ASP A 25 -5.79 2.44 -17.27
CA ASP A 25 -5.06 3.55 -16.65
C ASP A 25 -3.52 3.33 -16.61
N GLN A 26 -3.02 2.30 -17.30
CA GLN A 26 -1.58 2.01 -17.48
C GLN A 26 -0.79 1.69 -16.19
N TYR A 27 -1.39 0.99 -15.22
CA TYR A 27 -0.72 0.58 -13.98
C TYR A 27 0.26 -0.60 -14.14
N TRP A 28 0.78 -0.89 -15.33
CA TRP A 28 1.56 -2.10 -15.64
C TRP A 28 2.84 -2.31 -14.80
N HIS A 29 3.35 -1.26 -14.16
CA HIS A 29 4.49 -1.32 -13.25
C HIS A 29 4.11 -1.72 -11.82
N ASN A 30 2.82 -1.64 -11.48
CA ASN A 30 2.26 -2.00 -10.18
C ASN A 30 1.93 -3.49 -10.12
N GLY A 31 2.96 -4.31 -10.10
CA GLY A 31 2.83 -5.76 -10.00
C GLY A 31 3.89 -6.41 -9.13
N PHE A 32 3.92 -7.73 -9.13
CA PHE A 32 4.83 -8.54 -8.32
C PHE A 32 5.75 -9.42 -9.16
N ASN A 33 6.14 -8.97 -10.35
CA ASN A 33 7.01 -9.76 -11.25
C ASN A 33 8.48 -9.75 -10.81
N SER A 34 8.89 -8.76 -10.02
CA SER A 34 10.23 -8.67 -9.45
C SER A 34 10.16 -8.08 -8.04
N LEU A 35 11.23 -8.25 -7.26
CA LEU A 35 11.32 -7.67 -5.92
C LEU A 35 11.17 -6.15 -5.96
N TYR A 36 11.79 -5.49 -6.95
CA TYR A 36 11.70 -4.05 -7.14
C TYR A 36 10.26 -3.58 -7.39
N GLN A 37 9.57 -4.19 -8.37
CA GLN A 37 8.16 -3.85 -8.65
C GLN A 37 7.28 -4.11 -7.44
N SER A 38 7.54 -5.20 -6.71
CA SER A 38 6.80 -5.55 -5.49
C SER A 38 6.97 -4.48 -4.42
N MET A 39 8.20 -3.98 -4.20
CA MET A 39 8.46 -2.93 -3.21
C MET A 39 7.75 -1.63 -3.56
N VAL A 40 7.83 -1.19 -4.82
CA VAL A 40 7.14 0.02 -5.30
C VAL A 40 5.62 -0.13 -5.17
N THR A 41 5.08 -1.28 -5.57
CA THR A 41 3.64 -1.56 -5.47
C THR A 41 3.17 -1.53 -4.02
N LEU A 42 3.89 -2.16 -3.09
CA LEU A 42 3.53 -2.15 -1.66
C LEU A 42 3.67 -0.75 -1.04
N PHE A 43 4.65 0.04 -1.47
CA PHE A 43 4.79 1.44 -1.07
C PHE A 43 3.58 2.26 -1.52
N GLU A 44 3.19 2.17 -2.79
CA GLU A 44 2.02 2.87 -3.31
C GLU A 44 0.70 2.43 -2.65
N LEU A 45 0.56 1.13 -2.36
CA LEU A 45 -0.57 0.61 -1.57
C LEU A 45 -0.62 1.20 -0.15
N THR A 46 0.53 1.56 0.43
CA THR A 46 0.60 2.22 1.74
C THR A 46 0.09 3.67 1.68
N ILE A 47 0.28 4.34 0.54
CA ILE A 47 -0.24 5.71 0.31
C ILE A 47 -1.75 5.72 0.12
N VAL A 48 -2.38 4.56 -0.12
CA VAL A 48 -3.83 4.35 -0.30
C VAL A 48 -4.49 5.17 -1.41
N ASN A 49 -3.72 5.84 -2.25
CA ASN A 49 -4.26 6.51 -3.42
C ASN A 49 -4.47 5.48 -4.54
N ASN A 50 -5.68 5.44 -5.13
CA ASN A 50 -6.05 4.53 -6.22
C ASN A 50 -5.77 3.03 -5.98
N TRP A 51 -5.56 2.62 -4.74
CA TRP A 51 -5.27 1.23 -4.38
C TRP A 51 -6.31 0.20 -4.88
N PRO A 52 -7.62 0.51 -5.03
CA PRO A 52 -8.59 -0.45 -5.58
C PRO A 52 -8.32 -0.78 -7.04
N ILE A 53 -7.72 0.12 -7.82
CA ILE A 53 -7.34 -0.12 -9.23
C ILE A 53 -6.25 -1.20 -9.29
N ILE A 54 -5.24 -1.09 -8.42
CA ILE A 54 -4.18 -2.10 -8.29
C ILE A 54 -4.80 -3.46 -7.90
N MET A 55 -5.69 -3.48 -6.90
CA MET A 55 -6.40 -4.70 -6.51
C MET A 55 -7.22 -5.31 -7.65
N GLU A 56 -7.99 -4.50 -8.37
CA GLU A 56 -8.85 -4.94 -9.48
C GLU A 56 -8.03 -5.65 -10.56
N GLY A 57 -6.87 -5.10 -10.95
CA GLY A 57 -5.98 -5.74 -11.92
C GLY A 57 -5.49 -7.12 -11.48
N HIS A 58 -5.17 -7.29 -10.19
CA HIS A 58 -4.73 -8.57 -9.64
C HIS A 58 -5.87 -9.59 -9.49
N VAL A 59 -7.08 -9.12 -9.16
CA VAL A 59 -8.30 -9.93 -9.14
C VAL A 59 -8.64 -10.40 -10.55
N ALA A 60 -8.61 -9.51 -11.53
CA ALA A 60 -8.83 -9.83 -12.94
C ALA A 60 -7.80 -10.83 -13.49
N ALA A 61 -6.56 -10.76 -12.99
CA ALA A 61 -5.50 -11.70 -13.36
C ALA A 61 -5.61 -13.09 -12.73
N THR A 62 -6.36 -13.24 -11.64
CA THR A 62 -6.38 -14.46 -10.82
C THR A 62 -7.80 -14.93 -10.48
N SER A 63 -8.36 -14.43 -9.38
CA SER A 63 -9.72 -14.71 -8.92
C SER A 63 -10.16 -13.68 -7.87
N ALA A 64 -11.44 -13.68 -7.53
CA ALA A 64 -12.00 -12.84 -6.46
C ALA A 64 -11.29 -13.01 -5.11
N TRP A 65 -10.72 -14.17 -4.82
CA TRP A 65 -9.99 -14.44 -3.58
C TRP A 65 -8.73 -13.58 -3.40
N ALA A 66 -8.19 -13.02 -4.48
CA ALA A 66 -7.06 -12.09 -4.40
C ALA A 66 -7.38 -10.83 -3.60
N MET A 67 -8.66 -10.43 -3.49
CA MET A 67 -9.07 -9.29 -2.66
C MET A 67 -8.60 -9.42 -1.21
N LEU A 68 -8.58 -10.65 -0.66
CA LEU A 68 -8.16 -10.89 0.72
C LEU A 68 -6.72 -10.44 0.98
N PHE A 69 -5.82 -10.59 0.00
CA PHE A 69 -4.45 -10.11 0.12
C PHE A 69 -4.39 -8.59 0.31
N PHE A 70 -5.14 -7.84 -0.50
CA PHE A 70 -5.13 -6.37 -0.46
C PHE A 70 -5.82 -5.82 0.78
N TYR A 71 -6.97 -6.39 1.17
CA TYR A 71 -7.63 -5.98 2.42
C TYR A 71 -6.82 -6.34 3.67
N ALA A 72 -6.16 -7.50 3.68
CA ALA A 72 -5.27 -7.87 4.78
C ALA A 72 -4.05 -6.92 4.87
N PHE A 73 -3.44 -6.58 3.72
CA PHE A 73 -2.35 -5.60 3.68
C PHE A 73 -2.80 -4.23 4.17
N TYR A 74 -3.95 -3.74 3.69
CA TYR A 74 -4.53 -2.47 4.14
C TYR A 74 -4.75 -2.47 5.65
N PHE A 75 -5.39 -3.51 6.20
CA PHE A 75 -5.65 -3.57 7.64
C PHE A 75 -4.35 -3.60 8.46
N ILE A 76 -3.41 -4.48 8.10
CA ILE A 76 -2.17 -4.66 8.87
C ILE A 76 -1.27 -3.43 8.73
N VAL A 77 -1.00 -2.97 7.52
CA VAL A 77 0.00 -1.93 7.28
C VAL A 77 -0.59 -0.54 7.45
N VAL A 78 -1.69 -0.24 6.76
CA VAL A 78 -2.27 1.11 6.77
C VAL A 78 -3.00 1.37 8.08
N VAL A 79 -3.88 0.47 8.52
CA VAL A 79 -4.71 0.74 9.70
C VAL A 79 -3.94 0.50 11.00
N VAL A 80 -3.08 -0.51 11.08
CA VAL A 80 -2.33 -0.79 12.32
C VAL A 80 -0.97 -0.11 12.32
N VAL A 81 -0.07 -0.46 11.39
CA VAL A 81 1.33 0.00 11.47
C VAL A 81 1.46 1.52 11.32
N ILE A 82 0.83 2.13 10.31
CA ILE A 82 0.91 3.59 10.12
C ILE A 82 0.32 4.33 11.31
N ASN A 83 -0.83 3.88 11.85
CA ASN A 83 -1.43 4.53 13.02
C ASN A 83 -0.58 4.39 14.29
N VAL A 84 0.09 3.25 14.50
CA VAL A 84 1.05 3.09 15.61
C VAL A 84 2.23 4.05 15.46
N ILE A 85 2.77 4.19 14.24
CA ILE A 85 3.85 5.16 13.96
C ILE A 85 3.37 6.59 14.20
N THR A 86 2.17 6.95 13.73
CA THR A 86 1.58 8.27 13.95
C THR A 86 1.38 8.55 15.43
N ALA A 87 0.87 7.60 16.21
CA ALA A 87 0.70 7.75 17.66
C ALA A 87 2.05 7.99 18.36
N PHE A 88 3.08 7.22 17.99
CA PHE A 88 4.44 7.41 18.49
C PHE A 88 5.00 8.80 18.15
N LEU A 89 4.85 9.25 16.90
CA LEU A 89 5.31 10.58 16.49
C LEU A 89 4.60 11.69 17.27
N ILE A 90 3.28 11.57 17.49
CA ILE A 90 2.52 12.55 18.27
C ILE A 90 3.03 12.64 19.70
N ASP A 91 3.35 11.49 20.33
CA ASP A 91 3.90 11.46 21.69
C ASP A 91 5.26 12.17 21.76
N ASP A 92 6.16 11.87 20.82
CA ASP A 92 7.46 12.55 20.72
C ASP A 92 7.31 14.07 20.52
N PHE A 93 6.39 14.51 19.66
CA PHE A 93 6.11 15.95 19.47
C PHE A 93 5.51 16.59 20.73
N ASP A 94 4.69 15.88 21.50
CA ASP A 94 4.13 16.40 22.74
C ASP A 94 5.19 16.56 23.84
N VAL A 95 6.13 15.62 23.93
CA VAL A 95 7.30 15.73 24.82
C VAL A 95 8.15 16.95 24.46
N MET A 96 8.49 17.11 23.17
CA MET A 96 9.25 18.28 22.71
C MET A 96 8.52 19.59 23.03
N ARG A 97 7.21 19.66 22.76
CA ARG A 97 6.37 20.85 23.05
C ARG A 97 6.38 21.21 24.54
N LYS A 98 6.32 20.23 25.44
CA LYS A 98 6.39 20.45 26.90
C LYS A 98 7.75 21.04 27.30
N GLN A 99 8.84 20.53 26.76
CA GLN A 99 10.19 21.06 27.01
C GLN A 99 10.34 22.51 26.55
N PHE A 100 9.93 22.83 25.33
CA PHE A 100 9.93 24.21 24.84
C PHE A 100 9.12 25.15 25.75
N THR A 101 7.94 24.72 26.18
CA THR A 101 7.08 25.54 27.05
C THR A 101 7.72 25.80 28.42
N ALA A 102 8.38 24.79 29.02
CA ALA A 102 9.10 24.96 30.29
C ALA A 102 10.23 26.00 30.16
N ILE A 103 11.02 25.92 29.09
CA ILE A 103 12.09 26.89 28.78
C ILE A 103 11.54 28.32 28.70
N TYR A 104 10.42 28.53 28.00
CA TYR A 104 9.82 29.87 27.89
C TYR A 104 9.20 30.38 29.19
N LYS A 105 8.73 29.48 30.06
CA LYS A 105 8.20 29.84 31.38
C LYS A 105 9.28 30.12 32.43
N GLY A 106 10.55 29.84 32.12
CA GLY A 106 11.67 30.05 33.03
C GLY A 106 11.70 29.07 34.20
N GLU A 107 11.08 27.89 34.04
CA GLU A 107 11.22 26.74 34.96
C GLU A 107 12.47 25.91 34.63
#